data_AF-U2V9J9-F1
#
_entry.id   AF-U2V9J9-F1
#
_cell.length_a   1.000
_cell.length_b   1.000
_cell.length_c   1.000
_cell.angle_alpha   90.00
_cell.angle_beta   90.00
_cell.angle_gamma   90.00
#
_symmetry.space_group_name_H-M   'P 1'
#
loop_
_entity.id
_entity.type
_entity.pdbx_description
1 polymer ?
#
loop_
_entity_poly.entity_id
_entity_poly.type
_entity_poly.pdbx_seq_one_letter_code
_entity_poly.pdbx_strand_id
1 'polypeptide(L)'
;MAVEASPSSIAKSVLLNVGGKENVLSNSLCMTRLRLRIINPEEVNDEELESITGVLGLVSRGFDGLEVVFGPRLVRDVYNSFVELTGLNPDDADTVVGTSPLASNLRVRISPSRQRSYEAQSRANNADLSDGAHLLSHAHSDVDDLAGLSQLFEHDKIDEADAVPEKSNELRIADDYENESVPTKDYRLLIINGPNVNMLGIREPDIYGHRSYDDLLTLCKAVASEAGFSTCSCFQSNHEGDIVDRIQDAYQTYDGIIINPGALTHTSIALLDALRAVDIPTIEVHISEVDKRESFRQISYVRGACFESIVGLGVEGYAKAIRDMAAHLNIIACNL
;
A
#
# COMPACT_ATOMS: atom_id res chain seq x y z
N MET A 1 33.69 -20.96 -19.43
CA MET A 1 33.29 -20.63 -18.04
C MET A 1 33.18 -19.12 -17.98
N ALA A 2 31.96 -18.58 -17.86
CA ALA A 2 31.79 -17.16 -17.57
C ALA A 2 32.17 -16.95 -16.10
N VAL A 3 33.09 -16.03 -15.83
CA VAL A 3 33.47 -15.65 -14.47
C VAL A 3 32.27 -14.90 -13.89
N GLU A 4 31.59 -15.46 -12.89
CA GLU A 4 30.53 -14.74 -12.18
C GLU A 4 31.13 -13.49 -11.53
N ALA A 5 30.57 -12.32 -11.85
CA ALA A 5 31.03 -11.06 -11.29
C ALA A 5 30.77 -11.06 -9.77
N SER A 6 31.80 -10.74 -8.98
CA SER A 6 31.67 -10.65 -7.52
C SER A 6 30.73 -9.49 -7.12
N PRO A 7 30.01 -9.58 -5.98
CA PRO A 7 29.17 -8.49 -5.49
C PRO A 7 29.92 -7.15 -5.33
N SER A 8 31.19 -7.20 -4.90
CA SER A 8 32.05 -6.02 -4.79
C SER A 8 32.36 -5.39 -6.16
N SER A 9 32.62 -6.19 -7.20
CA SER A 9 32.79 -5.66 -8.56
C SER A 9 31.49 -5.05 -9.11
N ILE A 10 30.35 -5.65 -8.81
CA ILE A 10 29.04 -5.12 -9.23
C ILE A 10 28.78 -3.78 -8.53
N ALA A 11 28.98 -3.68 -7.22
CA ALA A 11 28.82 -2.44 -6.47
C ALA A 11 29.73 -1.32 -7.00
N LYS A 12 30.99 -1.62 -7.35
CA LYS A 12 31.90 -0.65 -7.99
C LYS A 12 31.38 -0.19 -9.35
N SER A 13 30.89 -1.11 -10.19
CA SER A 13 30.32 -0.76 -11.49
C SER A 13 29.07 0.09 -11.34
N VAL A 14 28.20 -0.21 -10.36
CA VAL A 14 27.02 0.61 -10.08
C VAL A 14 27.46 2.01 -9.65
N LEU A 15 28.38 2.12 -8.68
CA LEU A 15 28.88 3.40 -8.18
C LEU A 15 29.49 4.25 -9.29
N LEU A 16 30.27 3.65 -10.19
CA LEU A 16 30.85 4.34 -11.34
C LEU A 16 29.78 4.91 -12.28
N ASN A 17 28.76 4.11 -12.59
CA ASN A 17 27.73 4.50 -13.56
C ASN A 17 26.61 5.37 -12.98
N VAL A 18 26.58 5.61 -11.66
CA VAL A 18 25.72 6.63 -11.05
C VAL A 18 26.43 7.98 -10.88
N GLY A 19 27.61 8.20 -11.47
CA GLY A 19 28.37 9.45 -11.32
C GLY A 19 29.36 9.47 -10.14
N GLY A 20 29.58 8.33 -9.48
CA GLY A 20 30.52 8.20 -8.37
C GLY A 20 29.93 8.54 -7.01
N LYS A 21 30.78 8.48 -5.97
CA LYS A 21 30.38 8.66 -4.56
C LYS A 21 29.76 10.03 -4.29
N GLU A 22 30.33 11.09 -4.87
CA GLU A 22 29.83 12.46 -4.67
C GLU A 22 28.43 12.68 -5.23
N ASN A 23 28.00 11.84 -6.19
CA ASN A 23 26.67 11.93 -6.77
C ASN A 23 25.61 11.16 -5.94
N VAL A 24 25.99 10.42 -4.90
CA VAL A 24 25.08 9.62 -4.08
C VAL A 24 24.82 10.32 -2.74
N LEU A 25 23.59 10.78 -2.51
CA LEU A 25 23.16 11.41 -1.25
C LEU A 25 22.90 10.39 -0.16
N SER A 26 22.17 9.33 -0.51
CA SER A 26 21.79 8.28 0.44
C SER A 26 21.56 6.97 -0.30
N ASN A 27 21.71 5.86 0.41
CA ASN A 27 21.37 4.53 -0.09
C ASN A 27 20.48 3.79 0.90
N SER A 28 19.60 2.93 0.41
CA SER A 28 18.82 2.00 1.22
C SER A 28 18.59 0.68 0.48
N LEU A 29 18.34 -0.38 1.24
CA LEU A 29 18.11 -1.73 0.75
C LEU A 29 16.64 -2.10 0.86
N CYS A 30 16.06 -2.67 -0.19
CA CYS A 30 14.82 -3.44 -0.08
C CYS A 30 15.05 -4.90 -0.55
N MET A 31 13.98 -5.70 -0.62
CA MET A 31 14.05 -7.14 -0.90
C MET A 31 14.77 -7.48 -2.22
N THR A 32 14.70 -6.61 -3.24
CA THR A 32 15.31 -6.83 -4.56
C THR A 32 15.95 -5.58 -5.15
N ARG A 33 15.94 -4.43 -4.46
CA ARG A 33 16.42 -3.16 -5.03
C ARG A 33 17.44 -2.50 -4.10
N LEU A 34 18.48 -1.95 -4.71
CA LEU A 34 19.32 -0.91 -4.13
C LEU A 34 18.69 0.42 -4.48
N ARG A 35 18.17 1.15 -3.49
CA ARG A 35 17.57 2.48 -3.66
C ARG A 35 18.62 3.54 -3.40
N LEU A 36 18.76 4.49 -4.29
CA LEU A 36 19.72 5.57 -4.22
C LEU A 36 18.99 6.91 -4.36
N ARG A 37 19.41 7.91 -3.59
CA ARG A 37 19.15 9.32 -3.92
C ARG A 37 20.39 9.90 -4.56
N ILE A 38 20.23 10.55 -5.71
CA ILE A 38 21.29 11.01 -6.59
C ILE A 38 21.22 12.53 -6.73
N ILE A 39 22.35 13.24 -6.67
CA ILE A 39 22.38 14.72 -6.75
C ILE A 39 22.06 15.18 -8.17
N ASN A 40 22.73 14.59 -9.15
CA ASN A 40 22.67 14.93 -10.56
C ASN A 40 22.28 13.70 -11.39
N PRO A 41 20.99 13.58 -11.78
CA PRO A 41 20.52 12.47 -12.61
C PRO A 41 21.15 12.42 -14.00
N GLU A 42 21.66 13.54 -14.53
CA GLU A 42 22.28 13.59 -15.86
C GLU A 42 23.65 12.87 -15.90
N GLU A 43 24.27 12.65 -14.75
CA GLU A 43 25.52 11.89 -14.63
C GLU A 43 25.28 10.37 -14.55
N VAL A 44 24.02 9.93 -14.48
CA VAL A 44 23.66 8.51 -14.44
C VAL A 44 23.68 7.94 -15.87
N ASN A 45 24.46 6.87 -16.06
CA ASN A 45 24.52 6.12 -17.31
C ASN A 45 23.60 4.90 -17.23
N ASP A 46 22.32 5.10 -17.57
CA ASP A 46 21.29 4.05 -17.54
C ASP A 46 21.65 2.84 -18.44
N GLU A 47 22.24 3.09 -19.62
CA GLU A 47 22.58 2.03 -20.58
C GLU A 47 23.67 1.10 -20.04
N GLU A 48 24.70 1.67 -19.41
CA GLU A 48 25.75 0.88 -18.77
C GLU A 48 25.26 0.22 -17.48
N LEU A 49 24.38 0.86 -16.71
CA LEU A 49 23.78 0.24 -15.52
C LEU A 49 22.95 -1.01 -15.88
N GLU A 50 22.16 -0.95 -16.95
CA GLU A 50 21.40 -2.11 -17.44
C GLU A 50 22.31 -3.23 -18.00
N SER A 51 23.52 -2.90 -18.44
CA SER A 51 24.49 -3.86 -18.99
C SER A 51 25.25 -4.63 -17.89
N ILE A 52 25.23 -4.14 -16.63
CA ILE A 52 25.92 -4.78 -15.51
C ILE A 52 25.33 -6.16 -15.23
N THR A 53 26.20 -7.17 -15.18
CA THR A 53 25.80 -8.54 -14.85
C THR A 53 25.18 -8.60 -13.45
N GLY A 54 23.93 -9.05 -13.36
CA GLY A 54 23.17 -9.15 -12.10
C GLY A 54 22.15 -8.04 -11.88
N VAL A 55 22.25 -6.93 -12.63
CA VAL A 55 21.19 -5.91 -12.69
C VAL A 55 20.05 -6.46 -13.55
N LEU A 56 18.84 -6.38 -13.03
CA LEU A 56 17.61 -6.88 -13.65
C LEU A 56 16.76 -5.75 -14.26
N GLY A 57 17.06 -4.51 -13.90
CA GLY A 57 16.38 -3.32 -14.41
C GLY A 57 16.66 -2.10 -13.55
N LEU A 58 16.25 -0.95 -14.06
CA LEU A 58 16.35 0.35 -13.40
C LEU A 58 14.96 0.96 -13.26
N VAL A 59 14.74 1.66 -12.15
CA VAL A 59 13.52 2.44 -11.92
C VAL A 59 13.91 3.81 -11.40
N SER A 60 13.63 4.85 -12.16
CA SER A 60 13.77 6.23 -11.70
C SER A 60 12.50 6.68 -10.97
N ARG A 61 12.64 7.31 -9.80
CA ARG A 61 11.54 7.84 -8.99
C ARG A 61 11.77 9.33 -8.71
N GLY A 62 10.88 10.18 -9.22
CA GLY A 62 11.01 11.62 -9.02
C GLY A 62 12.26 12.18 -9.73
N PHE A 63 12.79 13.28 -9.19
CA PHE A 63 13.97 13.93 -9.78
C PHE A 63 15.27 13.20 -9.40
N ASP A 64 15.41 12.77 -8.14
CA ASP A 64 16.66 12.31 -7.56
C ASP A 64 16.67 10.83 -7.17
N GLY A 65 15.55 10.11 -7.30
CA GLY A 65 15.47 8.70 -6.93
C GLY A 65 15.89 7.76 -8.06
N LEU A 66 16.79 6.82 -7.76
CA LEU A 66 17.19 5.73 -8.63
C LEU A 66 17.12 4.38 -7.88
N GLU A 67 16.37 3.42 -8.40
CA GLU A 67 16.36 2.05 -7.89
C GLU A 67 17.05 1.12 -8.89
N VAL A 68 18.13 0.48 -8.45
CA VAL A 68 18.81 -0.57 -9.21
C VAL A 68 18.28 -1.92 -8.75
N VAL A 69 17.62 -2.64 -9.65
CA VAL A 69 16.95 -3.91 -9.33
C VAL A 69 17.95 -5.06 -9.50
N PHE A 70 18.07 -5.91 -8.50
CA PHE A 70 18.89 -7.11 -8.49
C PHE A 70 18.04 -8.34 -8.13
N GLY A 71 18.63 -9.54 -8.26
CA GLY A 71 18.02 -10.74 -7.72
C GLY A 71 18.00 -10.74 -6.18
N PRO A 72 17.01 -11.38 -5.53
CA PRO A 72 16.86 -11.38 -4.05
C PRO A 72 18.04 -12.01 -3.31
N ARG A 73 18.83 -12.86 -3.98
CA ARG A 73 20.04 -13.49 -3.42
C ARG A 73 21.29 -12.63 -3.54
N LEU A 74 21.27 -11.60 -4.40
CA LEU A 74 22.45 -10.80 -4.76
C LEU A 74 22.40 -9.40 -4.16
N VAL A 75 21.20 -8.81 -4.05
CA VAL A 75 21.01 -7.41 -3.67
C VAL A 75 21.68 -7.03 -2.34
N ARG A 76 21.61 -7.92 -1.33
CA ARG A 76 22.15 -7.64 0.01
C ARG A 76 23.68 -7.57 -0.01
N ASP A 77 24.34 -8.46 -0.74
CA ASP A 77 25.80 -8.50 -0.82
C ASP A 77 26.35 -7.31 -1.63
N VAL A 78 25.62 -6.92 -2.69
CA VAL A 78 25.93 -5.71 -3.46
C VAL A 78 25.73 -4.47 -2.59
N TYR A 79 24.64 -4.40 -1.82
CA TYR A 79 24.38 -3.30 -0.89
C TYR A 79 25.49 -3.15 0.15
N ASN A 80 25.88 -4.23 0.83
CA ASN A 80 26.95 -4.18 1.83
C ASN A 80 28.27 -3.69 1.21
N SER A 81 28.62 -4.20 0.03
CA SER A 81 29.79 -3.73 -0.72
C SER A 81 29.67 -2.25 -1.12
N PHE A 82 28.47 -1.80 -1.45
CA PHE A 82 28.20 -0.41 -1.84
C PHE A 82 28.32 0.54 -0.64
N VAL A 83 27.84 0.14 0.54
CA VAL A 83 28.03 0.88 1.81
C VAL A 83 29.51 0.98 2.15
N GLU A 84 30.28 -0.10 2.02
CA GLU A 84 31.74 -0.07 2.24
C GLU A 84 32.46 0.92 1.31
N LEU A 85 32.02 1.03 0.05
CA LEU A 85 32.62 1.95 -0.94
C LEU A 85 32.21 3.41 -0.72
N THR A 86 30.96 3.65 -0.35
CA THR A 86 30.41 5.00 -0.18
C THR A 86 30.61 5.56 1.22
N GLY A 87 30.72 4.71 2.24
CA GLY A 87 30.73 5.11 3.65
C GLY A 87 29.40 5.67 4.13
N LEU A 88 28.33 5.51 3.35
CA LEU A 88 26.98 5.99 3.67
C LEU A 88 26.24 4.86 4.40
N ASN A 89 26.18 4.96 5.73
CA ASN A 89 25.54 3.96 6.59
C ASN A 89 24.02 4.21 6.69
N PRO A 90 23.19 3.16 6.87
CA PRO A 90 21.74 3.33 7.00
C PRO A 90 21.31 4.10 8.24
N ASP A 91 22.13 4.10 9.31
CA ASP A 91 21.85 4.80 10.57
C ASP A 91 22.06 6.33 10.50
N ASP A 92 22.68 6.83 9.42
CA ASP A 92 22.94 8.28 9.23
C ASP A 92 21.86 8.96 8.35
N ALA A 93 20.82 8.24 7.94
CA ALA A 93 19.79 8.72 7.02
C ALA A 93 18.79 9.74 7.62
N ASP A 94 18.95 10.12 8.89
CA ASP A 94 18.05 11.05 9.60
C ASP A 94 18.42 12.54 9.48
N THR A 95 19.44 12.92 8.72
CA THR A 95 19.86 14.34 8.66
C THR A 95 20.15 14.88 7.26
N VAL A 96 19.18 14.88 6.35
CA VAL A 96 19.11 15.94 5.31
C VAL A 96 17.64 16.30 5.01
N VAL A 97 17.21 17.43 5.57
CA VAL A 97 16.00 18.17 5.18
C VAL A 97 16.18 18.68 3.74
N GLY A 98 15.26 18.36 2.84
CA GLY A 98 15.32 18.86 1.45
C GLY A 98 14.14 18.46 0.58
N THR A 99 13.09 19.28 0.65
CA THR A 99 12.05 19.58 -0.35
C THR A 99 11.69 18.52 -1.40
N SER A 100 10.50 17.94 -1.26
CA SER A 100 9.78 17.22 -2.32
C SER A 100 9.46 18.13 -3.52
N PRO A 101 9.78 17.73 -4.76
CA PRO A 101 9.04 18.13 -5.94
C PRO A 101 8.09 17.01 -6.39
N LEU A 102 6.80 17.33 -6.43
CA LEU A 102 5.80 16.60 -7.18
C LEU A 102 6.22 16.45 -8.66
N ALA A 103 5.81 15.31 -9.24
CA ALA A 103 5.58 15.08 -10.66
C ALA A 103 6.78 15.14 -11.62
N SER A 104 7.28 13.96 -12.03
CA SER A 104 7.56 13.67 -13.46
C SER A 104 7.99 12.22 -13.70
N ASN A 105 7.31 11.57 -14.65
CA ASN A 105 7.74 10.45 -15.51
C ASN A 105 8.40 9.22 -14.86
N LEU A 106 7.57 8.25 -14.46
CA LEU A 106 8.01 6.87 -14.23
C LEU A 106 8.45 6.25 -15.57
N ARG A 107 9.76 6.09 -15.77
CA ARG A 107 10.32 5.42 -16.95
C ARG A 107 10.78 4.02 -16.53
N VAL A 108 10.03 3.00 -16.92
CA VAL A 108 10.39 1.59 -16.67
C VAL A 108 10.91 0.99 -17.97
N ARG A 109 12.19 0.61 -18.00
CA ARG A 109 12.80 -0.16 -19.09
C ARG A 109 13.03 -1.59 -18.60
N ILE A 110 12.46 -2.57 -19.32
CA ILE A 110 12.56 -3.99 -18.97
C ILE A 110 13.42 -4.69 -20.01
N SER A 111 14.46 -5.39 -19.58
CA SER A 111 15.38 -6.09 -20.48
C SER A 111 14.71 -7.30 -21.19
N PRO A 112 15.12 -7.65 -22.43
CA PRO A 112 14.47 -8.68 -23.25
C PRO A 112 14.49 -10.13 -22.71
N SER A 113 15.28 -10.42 -21.68
CA SER A 113 15.48 -11.78 -21.13
C SER A 113 14.26 -12.37 -20.40
N ARG A 114 13.15 -11.61 -20.29
CA ARG A 114 11.97 -11.92 -19.47
C ARG A 114 10.86 -12.75 -20.13
N GLN A 115 11.01 -13.25 -21.35
CA GLN A 115 10.06 -14.24 -21.90
C GLN A 115 9.99 -15.53 -21.07
N ARG A 116 11.00 -15.83 -20.24
CA ARG A 116 11.10 -17.09 -19.47
C ARG A 116 10.43 -17.10 -18.10
N SER A 117 10.14 -15.94 -17.49
CA SER A 117 9.52 -15.91 -16.15
C SER A 117 8.04 -16.30 -16.16
N TYR A 118 7.37 -16.19 -17.32
CA TYR A 118 5.99 -16.66 -17.50
C TYR A 118 5.88 -18.19 -17.44
N GLU A 119 6.92 -18.90 -17.89
CA GLU A 119 6.95 -20.37 -17.88
C GLU A 119 7.09 -20.94 -16.47
N ALA A 120 7.81 -20.27 -15.57
CA ALA A 120 7.97 -20.71 -14.18
C ALA A 120 6.65 -20.63 -13.39
N GLN A 121 5.90 -19.53 -13.56
CA GLN A 121 4.57 -19.36 -12.96
C GLN A 121 3.55 -20.36 -13.56
N SER A 122 3.62 -20.62 -14.86
CA SER A 122 2.78 -21.61 -15.55
C SER A 122 3.06 -23.05 -15.09
N ARG A 123 4.32 -23.38 -14.76
CA ARG A 123 4.67 -24.70 -14.18
C ARG A 123 4.18 -24.86 -12.75
N ALA A 124 4.27 -23.81 -11.92
CA ALA A 124 3.76 -23.85 -10.55
C ALA A 124 2.24 -24.07 -10.51
N ASN A 125 1.49 -23.36 -11.36
CA ASN A 125 0.03 -23.51 -11.43
C ASN A 125 -0.44 -24.87 -11.96
N ASN A 126 0.38 -25.57 -12.76
CA ASN A 126 0.06 -26.90 -13.28
C ASN A 126 0.50 -28.05 -12.36
N ALA A 127 1.44 -27.82 -11.43
CA ALA A 127 1.92 -28.83 -10.49
C ALA A 127 0.87 -29.18 -9.41
N ASP A 128 0.00 -28.22 -9.04
CA ASP A 128 -1.05 -28.43 -8.03
C ASP A 128 -2.29 -29.19 -8.58
N LEU A 129 -2.35 -29.48 -9.88
CA LEU A 129 -3.44 -30.28 -10.46
C LEU A 129 -3.14 -31.78 -10.50
N SER A 130 -1.92 -32.23 -10.16
CA SER A 130 -1.53 -33.65 -10.21
C SER A 130 -1.51 -34.37 -8.86
N ASP A 131 -1.52 -33.66 -7.73
CA ASP A 131 -1.42 -34.29 -6.38
C ASP A 131 -2.74 -34.37 -5.59
N GLY A 132 -3.87 -33.94 -6.19
CA GLY A 132 -5.19 -33.95 -5.53
C GLY A 132 -5.94 -35.29 -5.51
N ALA A 133 -5.37 -36.38 -6.05
CA ALA A 133 -6.12 -37.61 -6.30
C ALA A 133 -6.07 -38.69 -5.20
N HIS A 134 -5.42 -38.46 -4.04
CA HIS A 134 -5.19 -39.54 -3.07
C HIS A 134 -5.57 -39.31 -1.60
N LEU A 135 -6.28 -38.23 -1.25
CA LEU A 135 -6.78 -38.01 0.13
C LEU A 135 -8.29 -37.86 0.24
N LEU A 136 -9.04 -38.64 -0.54
CA LEU A 136 -10.47 -38.85 -0.35
C LEU A 136 -10.77 -40.33 -0.08
N SER A 137 -10.36 -40.81 1.09
CA SER A 137 -11.06 -41.91 1.75
C SER A 137 -10.72 -41.88 3.24
N HIS A 138 -11.75 -42.00 4.07
CA HIS A 138 -11.72 -42.09 5.54
C HIS A 138 -11.77 -40.74 6.29
N ALA A 139 -12.98 -40.18 6.41
CA ALA A 139 -13.77 -40.29 7.64
C ALA A 139 -14.92 -39.26 7.61
N HIS A 140 -16.12 -39.75 7.28
CA HIS A 140 -17.34 -39.17 7.79
C HIS A 140 -17.52 -39.70 9.22
N SER A 141 -17.50 -38.83 10.22
CA SER A 141 -18.30 -38.95 11.44
C SER A 141 -18.15 -37.69 12.29
N ASP A 142 -19.32 -37.15 12.66
CA ASP A 142 -19.58 -36.35 13.85
C ASP A 142 -19.35 -34.83 13.75
N VAL A 143 -20.46 -34.19 13.39
CA VAL A 143 -20.83 -32.81 13.70
C VAL A 143 -21.37 -32.81 15.12
N ASP A 144 -20.72 -32.10 16.04
CA ASP A 144 -21.30 -31.29 17.13
C ASP A 144 -20.22 -30.98 18.19
N ASP A 145 -20.43 -29.87 18.90
CA ASP A 145 -19.69 -29.38 20.08
C ASP A 145 -18.41 -28.58 19.83
N LEU A 146 -18.54 -27.25 19.80
CA LEU A 146 -18.04 -26.40 20.90
C LEU A 146 -18.45 -24.92 20.68
N ALA A 147 -19.65 -24.58 21.13
CA ALA A 147 -19.95 -23.24 21.61
C ALA A 147 -19.38 -23.14 23.04
N GLY A 148 -18.43 -22.24 23.29
CA GLY A 148 -17.86 -22.14 24.64
C GLY A 148 -16.64 -21.26 24.79
N LEU A 149 -16.64 -20.03 24.27
CA LEU A 149 -15.67 -19.00 24.68
C LEU A 149 -16.32 -17.61 24.66
N SER A 150 -17.45 -17.49 25.38
CA SER A 150 -17.98 -16.21 25.83
C SER A 150 -18.22 -16.32 27.33
N GLN A 151 -17.25 -15.85 28.13
CA GLN A 151 -17.36 -15.49 29.54
C GLN A 151 -15.94 -15.32 30.09
N LEU A 152 -15.39 -14.12 29.99
CA LEU A 152 -14.18 -13.79 30.75
C LEU A 152 -14.06 -12.29 31.03
N PHE A 153 -15.17 -11.60 31.32
CA PHE A 153 -15.14 -10.31 32.01
C PHE A 153 -16.46 -10.06 32.75
N GLU A 154 -16.63 -10.69 33.91
CA GLU A 154 -17.48 -10.15 34.97
C GLU A 154 -16.81 -10.50 36.29
N HIS A 155 -16.36 -9.48 37.02
CA HIS A 155 -16.48 -9.30 38.48
C HIS A 155 -15.76 -7.99 38.81
N ASP A 156 -16.54 -6.93 39.04
CA ASP A 156 -16.37 -6.12 40.24
C ASP A 156 -17.70 -5.43 40.56
N LYS A 157 -18.19 -5.70 41.76
CA LYS A 157 -19.34 -5.05 42.39
C LYS A 157 -18.84 -3.80 43.12
N ILE A 158 -19.68 -2.77 43.22
CA ILE A 158 -20.38 -2.40 44.48
C ILE A 158 -21.39 -1.28 44.19
N ASP A 159 -22.51 -1.44 44.86
CA ASP A 159 -23.78 -0.72 44.90
C ASP A 159 -23.68 0.74 45.41
N GLU A 160 -24.58 1.61 44.95
CA GLU A 160 -25.71 2.12 45.76
C GLU A 160 -26.63 3.06 44.96
N ALA A 161 -27.92 2.97 45.28
CA ALA A 161 -29.05 3.62 44.65
C ALA A 161 -29.38 4.97 45.32
N ASP A 162 -29.97 5.91 44.56
CA ASP A 162 -31.17 6.63 44.99
C ASP A 162 -31.79 7.47 43.86
N ALA A 163 -33.12 7.58 43.91
CA ALA A 163 -33.98 8.14 42.87
C ALA A 163 -34.41 9.60 43.14
N VAL A 164 -34.33 10.46 42.10
CA VAL A 164 -35.33 11.45 41.57
C VAL A 164 -35.80 12.58 42.55
N PRO A 165 -35.86 13.91 42.18
CA PRO A 165 -36.59 14.42 41.00
C PRO A 165 -36.07 15.68 40.27
N GLU A 166 -36.65 15.88 39.08
CA GLU A 166 -36.65 17.11 38.27
C GLU A 166 -36.99 18.39 39.07
N LYS A 167 -36.33 19.49 38.71
CA LYS A 167 -36.93 20.84 38.73
C LYS A 167 -36.21 21.77 37.75
N SER A 168 -37.01 22.28 36.83
CA SER A 168 -36.86 23.50 36.03
C SER A 168 -35.93 24.57 36.64
N ASN A 169 -34.97 25.03 35.84
CA ASN A 169 -34.63 26.46 35.85
C ASN A 169 -34.13 26.89 34.47
N GLU A 170 -34.98 27.65 33.77
CA GLU A 170 -34.55 28.50 32.67
C GLU A 170 -33.58 29.54 33.23
N LEU A 171 -32.33 29.53 32.76
CA LEU A 171 -31.52 30.75 32.71
C LEU A 171 -30.93 30.90 31.32
N ARG A 172 -31.50 31.86 30.59
CA ARG A 172 -30.89 32.53 29.46
C ARG A 172 -29.60 33.17 29.96
N ILE A 173 -28.46 32.71 29.45
CA ILE A 173 -27.26 33.52 29.41
C ILE A 173 -26.92 33.69 27.93
N ALA A 174 -27.03 34.95 27.52
CA ALA A 174 -26.71 35.43 26.20
C ALA A 174 -25.21 35.33 25.95
N ASP A 175 -24.88 35.12 24.67
CA ASP A 175 -23.79 35.74 23.94
C ASP A 175 -22.52 36.02 24.74
N ASP A 176 -21.57 35.10 24.64
CA ASP A 176 -20.13 35.37 24.51
C ASP A 176 -19.42 34.05 24.15
N TYR A 177 -19.67 33.55 22.92
CA TYR A 177 -18.77 32.57 22.30
C TYR A 177 -17.59 33.36 21.77
N GLU A 178 -16.56 33.50 22.59
CA GLU A 178 -15.23 33.83 22.09
C GLU A 178 -14.86 32.82 21.01
N ASN A 179 -14.55 33.36 19.84
CA ASN A 179 -14.14 32.65 18.64
C ASN A 179 -12.73 32.08 18.86
N GLU A 180 -12.62 31.07 19.73
CA GLU A 180 -11.47 30.19 19.74
C GLU A 180 -11.61 29.31 18.49
N SER A 181 -10.81 29.63 17.47
CA SER A 181 -10.60 28.77 16.33
C SER A 181 -10.18 27.39 16.84
N VAL A 182 -11.14 26.45 16.87
CA VAL A 182 -10.86 25.04 17.18
C VAL A 182 -9.72 24.62 16.25
N PRO A 183 -8.62 24.05 16.75
CA PRO A 183 -7.57 23.54 15.88
C PRO A 183 -8.20 22.45 15.02
N THR A 184 -8.48 22.77 13.76
CA THR A 184 -8.97 21.78 12.80
C THR A 184 -7.81 20.84 12.56
N LYS A 185 -7.85 19.65 13.16
CA LYS A 185 -6.86 18.61 12.90
C LYS A 185 -6.82 18.37 11.39
N ASP A 186 -5.61 18.44 10.80
CA ASP A 186 -5.41 18.23 9.37
C ASP A 186 -5.50 16.74 9.04
N TYR A 187 -6.67 16.26 8.66
CA TYR A 187 -6.89 14.86 8.31
C TYR A 187 -6.40 14.53 6.90
N ARG A 188 -5.58 13.49 6.77
CA ARG A 188 -5.00 13.06 5.49
C ARG A 188 -5.45 11.65 5.11
N LEU A 189 -5.92 11.50 3.87
CA LEU A 189 -6.45 10.26 3.32
C LEU A 189 -5.53 9.64 2.28
N LEU A 190 -5.35 8.32 2.35
CA LEU A 190 -4.64 7.53 1.34
C LEU A 190 -5.61 6.57 0.66
N ILE A 191 -5.65 6.61 -0.67
CA ILE A 191 -6.37 5.66 -1.51
C ILE A 191 -5.37 4.78 -2.24
N ILE A 192 -5.51 3.46 -2.11
CA ILE A 192 -4.61 2.46 -2.66
C ILE A 192 -5.38 1.57 -3.63
N ASN A 193 -4.85 1.41 -4.84
CA ASN A 193 -5.43 0.59 -5.89
C ASN A 193 -4.44 -0.51 -6.31
N GLY A 194 -4.92 -1.74 -6.26
CA GLY A 194 -4.16 -2.93 -6.59
C GLY A 194 -4.08 -3.20 -8.10
N PRO A 195 -3.72 -4.44 -8.47
CA PRO A 195 -3.45 -4.77 -9.85
C PRO A 195 -4.67 -4.61 -10.77
N ASN A 196 -4.41 -4.09 -11.97
CA ASN A 196 -5.36 -3.87 -13.07
C ASN A 196 -6.42 -2.78 -12.85
N VAL A 197 -6.49 -2.13 -11.68
CA VAL A 197 -7.41 -0.99 -11.47
C VAL A 197 -7.06 0.20 -12.39
N ASN A 198 -5.79 0.34 -12.77
CA ASN A 198 -5.35 1.32 -13.76
C ASN A 198 -5.96 1.11 -15.16
N MET A 199 -6.58 -0.05 -15.43
CA MET A 199 -7.20 -0.39 -16.72
C MET A 199 -8.70 -0.06 -16.79
N LEU A 200 -9.25 0.63 -15.79
CA LEU A 200 -10.63 1.10 -15.80
C LEU A 200 -10.96 1.93 -17.05
N GLY A 201 -12.14 1.71 -17.62
CA GLY A 201 -12.62 2.35 -18.85
C GLY A 201 -12.03 1.78 -20.15
N ILE A 202 -10.98 0.96 -20.09
CA ILE A 202 -10.34 0.32 -21.26
C ILE A 202 -10.75 -1.15 -21.38
N ARG A 203 -10.79 -1.86 -20.25
CA ARG A 203 -11.04 -3.30 -20.21
C ARG A 203 -12.47 -3.62 -19.81
N GLU A 204 -13.13 -4.49 -20.57
CA GLU A 204 -14.46 -5.05 -20.27
C GLU A 204 -15.46 -3.97 -19.77
N PRO A 205 -15.70 -2.91 -20.56
CA PRO A 205 -16.48 -1.74 -20.11
C PRO A 205 -17.92 -2.09 -19.71
N ASP A 206 -18.48 -3.18 -20.23
CA ASP A 206 -19.80 -3.67 -19.86
C ASP A 206 -19.87 -4.18 -18.40
N ILE A 207 -18.74 -4.56 -17.80
CA ILE A 207 -18.64 -5.08 -16.42
C ILE A 207 -18.18 -3.98 -15.45
N TYR A 208 -17.22 -3.15 -15.85
CA TYR A 208 -16.58 -2.16 -14.97
C TYR A 208 -17.03 -0.71 -15.22
N GLY A 209 -17.85 -0.49 -16.24
CA GLY A 209 -18.30 0.83 -16.68
C GLY A 209 -17.32 1.54 -17.61
N HIS A 210 -17.78 2.65 -18.19
CA HIS A 210 -16.99 3.48 -19.12
C HIS A 210 -16.11 4.52 -18.42
N ARG A 211 -16.20 4.66 -17.10
CA ARG A 211 -15.39 5.62 -16.36
C ARG A 211 -13.93 5.17 -16.33
N SER A 212 -13.04 6.09 -16.66
CA SER A 212 -11.60 5.87 -16.70
C SER A 212 -11.00 5.89 -15.29
N TYR A 213 -9.75 5.45 -15.19
CA TYR A 213 -8.98 5.61 -13.95
C TYR A 213 -8.79 7.10 -13.57
N ASP A 214 -8.63 7.99 -14.55
CA ASP A 214 -8.55 9.44 -14.30
C ASP A 214 -9.85 10.02 -13.73
N ASP A 215 -11.01 9.52 -14.17
CA ASP A 215 -12.31 9.91 -13.61
C ASP A 215 -12.42 9.49 -12.15
N LEU A 216 -11.93 8.29 -11.81
CA LEU A 216 -11.87 7.80 -10.42
C LEU A 216 -10.98 8.72 -9.56
N LEU A 217 -9.78 9.08 -10.04
CA LEU A 217 -8.88 9.98 -9.32
C LEU A 217 -9.51 11.35 -9.08
N THR A 218 -10.20 11.88 -10.09
CA THR A 218 -10.89 13.17 -10.01
C THR A 218 -12.02 13.12 -8.99
N LEU A 219 -12.84 12.07 -9.03
CA LEU A 219 -13.91 11.86 -8.05
C LEU A 219 -13.35 11.80 -6.63
N CYS A 220 -12.32 10.97 -6.40
CA CYS A 220 -11.74 10.78 -5.07
C CYS A 220 -11.24 12.10 -4.47
N LYS A 221 -10.52 12.91 -5.25
CA LYS A 221 -10.01 14.21 -4.79
C LYS A 221 -11.13 15.18 -4.46
N ALA A 222 -12.16 15.27 -5.32
CA ALA A 222 -13.30 16.15 -5.10
C ALA A 222 -14.06 15.76 -3.83
N VAL A 223 -14.44 14.49 -3.70
CA VAL A 223 -15.23 14.00 -2.55
C VAL A 223 -14.43 14.09 -1.25
N ALA A 224 -13.12 13.84 -1.27
CA ALA A 224 -12.29 13.97 -0.07
C ALA A 224 -12.19 15.43 0.40
N SER A 225 -12.07 16.37 -0.54
CA SER A 225 -12.09 17.80 -0.21
C SER A 225 -13.45 18.22 0.37
N GLU A 226 -14.55 17.77 -0.23
CA GLU A 226 -15.91 18.02 0.28
C GLU A 226 -16.14 17.41 1.66
N ALA A 227 -15.54 16.24 1.94
CA ALA A 227 -15.64 15.54 3.21
C ALA A 227 -14.71 16.12 4.31
N GLY A 228 -13.89 17.14 4.00
CA GLY A 228 -13.05 17.83 4.98
C GLY A 228 -11.64 17.26 5.16
N PHE A 229 -11.16 16.39 4.26
CA PHE A 229 -9.75 15.97 4.28
C PHE A 229 -8.85 17.08 3.70
N SER A 230 -7.75 17.39 4.40
CA SER A 230 -6.76 18.38 3.95
C SER A 230 -5.94 17.87 2.76
N THR A 231 -5.77 16.55 2.64
CA THR A 231 -5.06 15.91 1.53
C THR A 231 -5.66 14.55 1.21
N CYS A 232 -5.83 14.25 -0.07
CA CYS A 232 -6.17 12.92 -0.57
C CYS A 232 -5.13 12.47 -1.60
N SER A 233 -4.32 11.47 -1.22
CA SER A 233 -3.32 10.86 -2.10
C SER A 233 -3.84 9.57 -2.68
N CYS A 234 -3.70 9.40 -3.99
CA CYS A 234 -4.06 8.14 -4.67
C CYS A 234 -2.79 7.45 -5.14
N PHE A 235 -2.71 6.14 -4.90
CA PHE A 235 -1.60 5.28 -5.31
C PHE A 235 -2.14 4.05 -6.02
N GLN A 236 -1.46 3.61 -7.08
CA GLN A 236 -1.78 2.37 -7.76
C GLN A 236 -0.51 1.59 -8.08
N SER A 237 -0.54 0.28 -7.88
CA SER A 237 0.50 -0.61 -8.37
C SER A 237 -0.05 -1.97 -8.75
N ASN A 238 0.63 -2.59 -9.71
CA ASN A 238 0.42 -4.00 -10.09
C ASN A 238 1.30 -4.95 -9.26
N HIS A 239 2.16 -4.42 -8.39
CA HIS A 239 3.09 -5.21 -7.58
C HIS A 239 2.69 -5.15 -6.11
N GLU A 240 2.50 -6.33 -5.51
CA GLU A 240 2.14 -6.47 -4.10
C GLU A 240 3.13 -5.77 -3.16
N GLY A 241 4.44 -5.97 -3.36
CA GLY A 241 5.46 -5.36 -2.51
C GLY A 241 5.42 -3.83 -2.53
N ASP A 242 5.12 -3.20 -3.67
CA ASP A 242 5.02 -1.73 -3.72
C ASP A 242 3.79 -1.22 -2.95
N ILE A 243 2.73 -2.03 -2.86
CA ILE A 243 1.53 -1.70 -2.05
C ILE A 243 1.83 -1.89 -0.56
N VAL A 244 2.53 -2.97 -0.19
CA VAL A 244 3.01 -3.20 1.19
C VAL A 244 3.87 -2.03 1.65
N ASP A 245 4.88 -1.66 0.86
CA ASP A 245 5.75 -0.51 1.14
C ASP A 245 4.89 0.75 1.32
N ARG A 246 3.91 0.97 0.44
CA ARG A 246 3.06 2.17 0.52
C ARG A 246 2.18 2.24 1.77
N ILE A 247 1.69 1.09 2.25
CA ILE A 247 0.94 0.96 3.50
C ILE A 247 1.86 1.32 4.68
N GLN A 248 3.08 0.78 4.70
CA GLN A 248 4.06 1.06 5.77
C GLN A 248 4.45 2.54 5.79
N ASP A 249 4.71 3.13 4.62
CA ASP A 249 4.98 4.58 4.46
C ASP A 249 3.79 5.46 4.92
N ALA A 250 2.60 4.88 5.06
CA ALA A 250 1.42 5.63 5.51
C ALA A 250 1.42 5.85 7.03
N TYR A 251 2.16 5.03 7.79
CA TYR A 251 2.26 5.13 9.24
C TYR A 251 2.67 6.54 9.67
N GLN A 252 1.97 7.10 10.65
CA GLN A 252 2.14 8.46 11.17
C GLN A 252 1.97 9.60 10.15
N THR A 253 1.59 9.30 8.91
CA THR A 253 1.47 10.28 7.82
C THR A 253 0.03 10.46 7.36
N TYR A 254 -0.79 9.41 7.44
CA TYR A 254 -2.20 9.40 7.05
C TYR A 254 -3.08 8.95 8.22
N ASP A 255 -4.30 9.49 8.26
CA ASP A 255 -5.30 9.16 9.28
C ASP A 255 -6.27 8.06 8.84
N GLY A 256 -6.35 7.78 7.53
CA GLY A 256 -7.22 6.75 6.99
C GLY A 256 -6.71 6.17 5.66
N ILE A 257 -7.05 4.90 5.43
CA ILE A 257 -6.75 4.18 4.19
C ILE A 257 -8.05 3.68 3.54
N ILE A 258 -8.19 3.90 2.24
CA ILE A 258 -9.19 3.22 1.41
C ILE A 258 -8.43 2.36 0.42
N ILE A 259 -8.71 1.05 0.40
CA ILE A 259 -7.97 0.12 -0.45
C ILE A 259 -8.90 -0.69 -1.33
N ASN A 260 -8.64 -0.68 -2.63
CA ASN A 260 -9.13 -1.70 -3.56
C ASN A 260 -7.95 -2.60 -3.94
N PRO A 261 -7.80 -3.79 -3.32
CA PRO A 261 -6.62 -4.63 -3.58
C PRO A 261 -6.66 -5.31 -4.96
N GLY A 262 -7.75 -5.19 -5.73
CA GLY A 262 -7.93 -5.88 -7.00
C GLY A 262 -7.82 -7.39 -6.82
N ALA A 263 -6.99 -8.05 -7.63
CA ALA A 263 -6.77 -9.50 -7.52
C ALA A 263 -6.10 -9.94 -6.20
N LEU A 264 -5.35 -9.05 -5.54
CA LEU A 264 -4.61 -9.38 -4.32
C LEU A 264 -5.51 -9.61 -3.11
N THR A 265 -6.78 -9.19 -3.20
CA THR A 265 -7.84 -9.46 -2.23
C THR A 265 -7.89 -10.93 -1.84
N HIS A 266 -7.74 -11.80 -2.84
CA HIS A 266 -7.96 -13.24 -2.71
C HIS A 266 -6.69 -14.01 -2.39
N THR A 267 -5.52 -13.36 -2.38
CA THR A 267 -4.22 -14.06 -2.33
C THR A 267 -3.24 -13.48 -1.33
N SER A 268 -3.37 -12.21 -0.97
CA SER A 268 -2.32 -11.50 -0.22
C SER A 268 -2.56 -11.50 1.28
N ILE A 269 -1.87 -12.40 1.98
CA ILE A 269 -1.69 -12.31 3.43
C ILE A 269 -0.73 -11.15 3.77
N ALA A 270 0.22 -10.82 2.89
CA ALA A 270 1.16 -9.72 3.10
C ALA A 270 0.46 -8.36 3.25
N LEU A 271 -0.59 -8.09 2.47
CA LEU A 271 -1.38 -6.86 2.62
C LEU A 271 -2.17 -6.85 3.94
N LEU A 272 -2.74 -7.98 4.35
CA LEU A 272 -3.41 -8.12 5.65
C LEU A 272 -2.45 -7.77 6.80
N ASP A 273 -1.26 -8.37 6.80
CA ASP A 273 -0.26 -8.15 7.84
C ASP A 273 0.26 -6.71 7.85
N ALA A 274 0.49 -6.11 6.67
CA ALA A 274 0.91 -4.71 6.56
C ALA A 274 -0.13 -3.74 7.13
N LEU A 275 -1.41 -3.94 6.80
CA LEU A 275 -2.50 -3.09 7.31
C LEU A 275 -2.65 -3.22 8.83
N ARG A 276 -2.54 -4.44 9.38
CA ARG A 276 -2.56 -4.66 10.84
C ARG A 276 -1.35 -4.06 11.54
N ALA A 277 -0.19 -4.05 10.90
CA ALA A 277 1.02 -3.51 11.50
C ALA A 277 0.96 -1.98 11.67
N VAL A 278 0.31 -1.26 10.74
CA VAL A 278 0.19 0.21 10.82
C VAL A 278 -1.00 0.67 11.65
N ASP A 279 -2.01 -0.18 11.84
CA ASP A 279 -3.22 0.08 12.65
C ASP A 279 -3.95 1.39 12.28
N ILE A 280 -3.95 1.72 10.99
CA ILE A 280 -4.67 2.87 10.45
C ILE A 280 -6.09 2.42 10.07
N PRO A 281 -7.15 3.18 10.42
CA PRO A 281 -8.51 2.90 9.98
C PRO A 281 -8.58 2.65 8.47
N THR A 282 -9.06 1.46 8.08
CA THR A 282 -9.05 1.02 6.68
C THR A 282 -10.44 0.56 6.21
N ILE A 283 -10.83 1.02 5.01
CA ILE A 283 -12.02 0.55 4.29
C ILE A 283 -11.59 -0.21 3.02
N GLU A 284 -12.14 -1.40 2.82
CA GLU A 284 -11.98 -2.17 1.58
C GLU A 284 -13.03 -1.72 0.54
N VAL A 285 -12.63 -1.52 -0.71
CA VAL A 285 -13.54 -1.16 -1.82
C VAL A 285 -13.38 -2.10 -3.00
N HIS A 286 -14.50 -2.53 -3.57
CA HIS A 286 -14.57 -3.29 -4.81
C HIS A 286 -15.56 -2.65 -5.79
N ILE A 287 -15.08 -2.36 -6.99
CA ILE A 287 -15.88 -1.73 -8.06
C ILE A 287 -17.00 -2.68 -8.52
N SER A 288 -16.68 -3.95 -8.76
CA SER A 288 -17.63 -4.99 -9.17
C SER A 288 -18.17 -5.76 -7.97
N GLU A 289 -19.37 -6.34 -8.10
CA GLU A 289 -19.89 -7.30 -7.14
C GLU A 289 -19.04 -8.57 -7.15
N VAL A 290 -18.21 -8.75 -6.11
CA VAL A 290 -17.29 -9.88 -6.01
C VAL A 290 -18.04 -11.18 -5.69
N ASP A 291 -19.13 -11.10 -4.94
CA ASP A 291 -19.87 -12.26 -4.41
C ASP A 291 -20.65 -13.04 -5.48
N LYS A 292 -20.96 -12.40 -6.62
CA LYS A 292 -21.62 -13.05 -7.77
C LYS A 292 -20.63 -13.71 -8.74
N ARG A 293 -19.34 -13.73 -8.39
CA ARG A 293 -18.27 -14.29 -9.22
C ARG A 293 -17.84 -15.67 -8.74
N GLU A 294 -16.73 -16.17 -9.28
CA GLU A 294 -16.18 -17.49 -8.97
C GLU A 294 -15.87 -17.62 -7.47
N SER A 295 -15.97 -18.84 -6.92
CA SER A 295 -15.81 -19.11 -5.47
C SER A 295 -14.51 -18.57 -4.87
N PHE A 296 -13.40 -18.61 -5.61
CA PHE A 296 -12.12 -18.07 -5.14
C PHE A 296 -12.13 -16.55 -4.95
N ARG A 297 -13.06 -15.83 -5.59
CA ARG A 297 -13.19 -14.38 -5.42
C ARG A 297 -13.98 -14.00 -4.18
N GLN A 298 -14.75 -14.92 -3.61
CA GLN A 298 -15.53 -14.65 -2.41
C GLN A 298 -14.65 -14.55 -1.13
N ILE A 299 -13.38 -14.92 -1.23
CA ILE A 299 -12.40 -14.84 -0.15
C ILE A 299 -11.69 -13.48 -0.19
N SER A 300 -11.74 -12.73 0.91
CA SER A 300 -10.90 -11.54 1.11
C SER A 300 -10.05 -11.71 2.36
N TYR A 301 -8.73 -11.80 2.18
CA TYR A 301 -7.79 -11.78 3.30
C TYR A 301 -7.73 -10.39 3.94
N VAL A 302 -7.72 -9.35 3.10
CA VAL A 302 -7.58 -7.95 3.51
C VAL A 302 -8.75 -7.48 4.38
N ARG A 303 -9.96 -8.03 4.18
CA ARG A 303 -11.15 -7.73 4.98
C ARG A 303 -10.90 -7.88 6.50
N GLY A 304 -10.01 -8.77 6.93
CA GLY A 304 -9.65 -8.96 8.33
C GLY A 304 -8.88 -7.81 8.99
N ALA A 305 -8.50 -6.77 8.23
CA ALA A 305 -7.90 -5.52 8.72
C ALA A 305 -8.78 -4.29 8.45
N CYS A 306 -9.91 -4.44 7.76
CA CYS A 306 -10.81 -3.34 7.42
C CYS A 306 -11.99 -3.29 8.38
N PHE A 307 -12.43 -2.10 8.79
CA PHE A 307 -13.64 -1.96 9.61
C PHE A 307 -14.92 -1.97 8.76
N GLU A 308 -14.80 -1.69 7.45
CA GLU A 308 -15.90 -1.73 6.49
C GLU A 308 -15.42 -2.25 5.13
N SER A 309 -16.31 -2.93 4.40
CA SER A 309 -16.12 -3.33 3.01
C SER A 309 -17.28 -2.82 2.15
N ILE A 310 -16.97 -2.12 1.06
CA ILE A 310 -17.96 -1.58 0.11
C ILE A 310 -17.77 -2.27 -1.23
N VAL A 311 -18.79 -2.95 -1.73
CA VAL A 311 -18.69 -3.83 -2.89
C VAL A 311 -19.81 -3.55 -3.89
N GLY A 312 -19.48 -3.49 -5.18
CA GLY A 312 -20.48 -3.47 -6.26
C GLY A 312 -21.13 -2.13 -6.59
N LEU A 313 -20.65 -1.03 -6.00
CA LEU A 313 -21.14 0.32 -6.27
C LEU A 313 -20.41 1.03 -7.42
N GLY A 314 -19.56 0.30 -8.16
CA GLY A 314 -18.72 0.90 -9.19
C GLY A 314 -17.75 1.93 -8.60
N VAL A 315 -17.50 2.99 -9.37
CA VAL A 315 -16.64 4.12 -8.95
C VAL A 315 -17.25 4.90 -7.78
N GLU A 316 -18.58 4.95 -7.65
CA GLU A 316 -19.27 5.62 -6.54
C GLU A 316 -19.01 4.94 -5.18
N GLY A 317 -18.56 3.68 -5.18
CA GLY A 317 -18.12 2.99 -3.97
C GLY A 317 -16.97 3.71 -3.26
N TYR A 318 -16.08 4.37 -4.01
CA TYR A 318 -15.01 5.18 -3.43
C TYR A 318 -15.56 6.45 -2.78
N ALA A 319 -16.53 7.11 -3.42
CA ALA A 319 -17.17 8.30 -2.84
C ALA A 319 -17.87 7.97 -1.51
N LYS A 320 -18.56 6.82 -1.45
CA LYS A 320 -19.14 6.31 -0.20
C LYS A 320 -18.05 6.06 0.84
N ALA A 321 -17.00 5.32 0.49
CA ALA A 321 -15.89 5.00 1.40
C ALA A 321 -15.23 6.25 1.99
N ILE A 322 -15.03 7.31 1.18
CA ILE A 322 -14.45 8.58 1.65
C ILE A 322 -15.34 9.24 2.70
N ARG A 323 -16.66 9.29 2.47
CA ARG A 323 -17.60 9.88 3.43
C ARG A 323 -17.69 9.07 4.71
N ASP A 324 -17.71 7.74 4.61
CA ASP A 324 -17.74 6.87 5.79
C ASP A 324 -16.45 6.96 6.60
N MET A 325 -15.29 7.07 5.93
CA MET A 325 -14.01 7.33 6.60
C MET A 325 -14.02 8.66 7.33
N ALA A 326 -14.54 9.73 6.70
CA ALA A 326 -14.66 11.04 7.35
C ALA A 326 -15.56 10.97 8.59
N ALA A 327 -16.69 10.26 8.49
CA ALA A 327 -17.58 10.02 9.63
C ALA A 327 -16.89 9.22 10.73
N HIS A 328 -16.14 8.16 10.40
CA HIS A 328 -15.38 7.35 11.34
C HIS A 328 -14.31 8.17 12.07
N LEU A 329 -13.66 9.10 11.37
CA LEU A 329 -12.65 10.01 11.92
C LEU A 329 -13.24 11.24 12.62
N ASN A 330 -14.58 11.36 12.68
CA ASN A 330 -15.34 12.49 13.21
C ASN A 330 -14.94 13.84 12.60
N ILE A 331 -14.68 13.86 11.29
CA ILE A 331 -14.40 15.09 10.55
C ILE A 331 -15.71 15.87 10.42
N ILE A 332 -15.74 17.09 10.96
CA ILE A 332 -16.87 17.99 10.80
C ILE A 332 -16.72 18.65 9.42
N ALA A 333 -17.61 18.31 8.49
CA ALA A 333 -17.64 18.99 7.20
C ALA A 333 -17.89 20.49 7.43
N CYS A 334 -16.91 21.33 7.08
CA CYS A 334 -17.15 22.76 6.95
C CYS A 334 -18.15 22.93 5.80
N ASN A 335 -19.41 23.26 6.10
CA ASN A 335 -20.37 23.70 5.10
C ASN A 335 -19.73 24.89 4.35
N LEU A 336 -19.36 24.66 3.08
CA LEU A 336 -19.00 25.69 2.12
C LEU A 336 -20.21 26.57 1.80
#